data_AF-A0A2D4F0B1-F1
#
_entry.id   AF-A0A2D4F0B1-F1
#
_cell.length_a   1.000
_cell.length_b   1.000
_cell.length_c   1.000
_cell.angle_alpha   90.00
_cell.angle_beta   90.00
_cell.angle_gamma   90.00
#
_symmetry.space_group_name_H-M   'P 1'
#
loop_
_entity.id
_entity.type
_entity.pdbx_description
1 polymer ?
#
loop_
_entity_poly.entity_id
_entity_poly.type
_entity_poly.pdbx_seq_one_letter_code
_entity_poly.pdbx_strand_id
1 'polypeptide(L)'
;RSRSRSQTPPSAAGLGSSSGPPIPESRLGEENKGHQMLVKMGWSGSGGLGAKEQGIQDPIKGGDIRDKWDQYKGVGVSLDDPYENYRRNKSYSFIARMKARDES
;
A
#
# COMPACT_ATOMS: atom_id res chain seq x y z
N ARG A 1 -24.09 42.14 -14.56
CA ARG A 1 -24.27 40.69 -14.33
C ARG A 1 -22.91 40.05 -14.10
N SER A 2 -22.50 39.92 -12.84
CA SER A 2 -21.24 39.29 -12.42
C SER A 2 -21.37 37.76 -12.52
N ARG A 3 -20.48 37.11 -13.28
CA ARG A 3 -20.37 35.65 -13.35
C ARG A 3 -19.56 35.18 -12.15
N SER A 4 -20.24 34.61 -11.15
CA SER A 4 -19.57 33.89 -10.05
C SER A 4 -18.87 32.66 -10.62
N ARG A 5 -17.54 32.62 -10.55
CA ARG A 5 -16.75 31.41 -10.85
C ARG A 5 -16.62 30.63 -9.55
N SER A 6 -17.00 29.35 -9.55
CA SER A 6 -16.86 28.47 -8.40
C SER A 6 -15.39 28.28 -8.03
N GLN A 7 -15.11 28.17 -6.72
CA GLN A 7 -13.78 27.87 -6.21
C GLN A 7 -13.43 26.42 -6.58
N THR A 8 -12.26 26.24 -7.21
CA THR A 8 -11.69 24.93 -7.51
C THR A 8 -11.51 24.15 -6.21
N PRO A 9 -11.90 22.86 -6.12
CA PRO A 9 -11.69 22.07 -4.92
C PRO A 9 -10.18 21.99 -4.60
N PRO A 10 -9.79 22.01 -3.31
CA PRO A 10 -8.40 21.91 -2.92
C PRO A 10 -7.83 20.59 -3.44
N SER A 11 -6.68 20.66 -4.12
CA SER A 11 -5.91 19.51 -4.55
C SER A 11 -5.76 18.53 -3.39
N ALA A 12 -6.09 17.26 -3.60
CA ALA A 12 -5.96 16.19 -2.62
C ALA A 12 -4.47 16.01 -2.23
N ALA A 13 -3.99 16.85 -1.32
CA ALA A 13 -2.76 16.64 -0.57
C ALA A 13 -3.02 15.48 0.39
N GLY A 14 -2.90 14.26 -0.12
CA GLY A 14 -3.27 13.07 0.66
C GLY A 14 -2.89 11.73 0.05
N LEU A 15 -2.15 11.67 -1.07
CA LEU A 15 -1.48 10.43 -1.50
C LEU A 15 -0.16 10.23 -0.73
N GLY A 16 -0.21 10.43 0.59
CA GLY A 16 0.79 9.86 1.48
C GLY A 16 0.43 8.40 1.64
N SER A 17 1.34 7.49 1.26
CA SER A 17 1.30 6.10 1.70
C SER A 17 1.44 6.07 3.23
N SER A 18 0.34 6.33 3.93
CA SER A 18 0.20 5.83 5.28
C SER A 18 0.09 4.32 5.13
N SER A 19 1.03 3.60 5.73
CA SER A 19 0.85 2.21 6.09
C SER A 19 -0.34 2.14 7.04
N GLY A 20 -1.54 2.16 6.47
CA GLY A 20 -2.77 1.90 7.21
C GLY A 20 -2.73 0.49 7.77
N PRO A 21 -3.49 0.21 8.84
CA PRO A 21 -3.67 -1.15 9.31
C PRO A 21 -4.07 -2.06 8.14
N PRO A 22 -3.70 -3.36 8.17
CA PRO A 22 -4.13 -4.31 7.14
C PRO A 22 -5.64 -4.14 6.97
N ILE A 23 -6.07 -3.86 5.74
CA ILE A 23 -7.49 -3.75 5.43
C ILE A 23 -8.07 -5.11 5.84
N PRO A 24 -9.07 -5.15 6.74
CA PRO A 24 -9.65 -6.42 7.13
C PRO A 24 -10.17 -7.12 5.87
N GLU A 25 -9.76 -8.37 5.66
CA GLU A 25 -10.31 -9.26 4.60
C GLU A 25 -11.84 -9.45 4.72
N SER A 26 -12.41 -9.03 5.86
CA SER A 26 -13.83 -9.15 6.15
C SER A 26 -14.62 -8.07 5.42
N ARG A 27 -15.59 -8.50 4.60
CA ARG A 27 -16.62 -7.62 4.03
C ARG A 27 -17.25 -6.77 5.13
N LEU A 28 -17.70 -5.56 4.76
CA LEU A 28 -18.40 -4.66 5.66
C LEU A 28 -19.64 -5.37 6.24
N GLY A 29 -19.64 -5.64 7.55
CA GLY A 29 -20.76 -6.27 8.25
C GLY A 29 -22.03 -5.39 8.27
N GLU A 30 -23.19 -6.00 8.45
CA GLU A 30 -24.50 -5.32 8.44
C GLU A 30 -24.68 -4.32 9.60
N GLU A 31 -23.97 -4.55 10.70
CA GLU A 31 -23.91 -3.65 11.85
C GLU A 31 -23.13 -2.37 11.55
N ASN A 32 -22.33 -2.35 10.50
CA ASN A 32 -21.53 -1.20 10.12
C ASN A 32 -22.43 -0.09 9.53
N LYS A 33 -22.33 1.12 10.07
CA LYS A 33 -23.09 2.28 9.57
C LYS A 33 -22.83 2.56 8.09
N GLY A 34 -21.59 2.38 7.62
CA GLY A 34 -21.23 2.51 6.21
C GLY A 34 -21.95 1.49 5.33
N HIS A 35 -22.12 0.26 5.81
CA HIS A 35 -22.88 -0.78 5.11
C HIS A 35 -24.35 -0.36 4.97
N GLN A 36 -24.98 0.06 6.07
CA GLN A 36 -26.37 0.51 6.09
C GLN A 36 -26.60 1.71 5.15
N MET A 37 -25.64 2.63 5.11
CA MET A 37 -25.70 3.77 4.19
C MET A 37 -25.56 3.35 2.73
N LEU A 38 -24.67 2.41 2.40
CA LEU A 38 -24.52 1.90 1.02
C LEU A 38 -25.80 1.21 0.54
N VAL A 39 -26.40 0.35 1.37
CA VAL A 39 -27.67 -0.32 1.05
C VAL A 39 -28.79 0.69 0.85
N LYS A 40 -28.87 1.72 1.70
CA LYS A 40 -29.85 2.81 1.56
C LYS A 40 -29.67 3.62 0.27
N MET A 41 -28.45 3.67 -0.27
CA MET A 41 -28.14 4.28 -1.57
C MET A 41 -28.37 3.33 -2.76
N GLY A 42 -28.92 2.13 -2.52
CA GLY A 42 -29.28 1.16 -3.55
C GLY A 42 -28.22 0.10 -3.83
N TRP A 43 -27.20 -0.04 -3.00
CA TRP A 43 -26.24 -1.14 -3.12
C TRP A 43 -26.84 -2.47 -2.62
N SER A 44 -26.63 -3.55 -3.36
CA SER A 44 -27.19 -4.89 -3.09
C SER A 44 -26.45 -5.65 -1.97
N GLY A 45 -25.28 -5.19 -1.54
CA GLY A 45 -24.46 -5.83 -0.49
C GLY A 45 -23.59 -7.00 -0.95
N SER A 46 -23.80 -7.51 -2.17
CA SER A 46 -23.12 -8.72 -2.67
C SER A 46 -22.32 -8.52 -3.97
N GLY A 47 -22.34 -7.32 -4.57
CA GLY A 47 -21.69 -7.02 -5.85
C GLY A 47 -20.74 -5.82 -5.83
N GLY A 48 -20.06 -5.60 -6.95
CA GLY A 48 -19.26 -4.40 -7.18
C GLY A 48 -20.12 -3.14 -7.29
N LEU A 49 -19.51 -1.97 -7.16
CA LEU A 49 -20.22 -0.69 -7.34
C LEU A 49 -20.42 -0.35 -8.82
N GLY A 50 -21.39 0.52 -9.11
CA GLY A 50 -21.67 1.03 -10.46
C GLY A 50 -22.97 0.48 -11.06
N ALA A 51 -23.43 1.10 -12.16
CA ALA A 51 -24.74 0.81 -12.74
C ALA A 51 -24.94 -0.63 -13.21
N LYS A 52 -23.85 -1.34 -13.52
CA LYS A 52 -23.85 -2.75 -13.91
C LYS A 52 -23.05 -3.62 -12.92
N GLU A 53 -22.87 -3.12 -11.69
CA GLU A 53 -22.03 -3.75 -10.65
C GLU A 53 -20.60 -4.08 -11.13
N GLN A 54 -20.09 -3.31 -12.10
CA GLN A 54 -18.82 -3.59 -12.78
C GLN A 54 -17.57 -3.19 -11.99
N GLY A 55 -17.76 -2.53 -10.85
CA GLY A 55 -16.67 -2.14 -9.96
C GLY A 55 -16.02 -3.34 -9.29
N ILE A 56 -14.84 -3.12 -8.73
CA ILE A 56 -14.17 -4.12 -7.91
C ILE A 56 -15.02 -4.43 -6.67
N GLN A 57 -15.08 -5.71 -6.30
CA GLN A 57 -15.75 -6.17 -5.09
C GLN A 57 -14.78 -6.14 -3.91
N ASP A 58 -13.63 -6.78 -4.10
CA ASP A 58 -12.62 -6.89 -3.05
C ASP A 58 -11.62 -5.73 -3.15
N PRO A 59 -11.10 -5.23 -2.02
CA PRO A 59 -10.04 -4.23 -2.00
C PRO A 59 -8.80 -4.71 -2.76
N ILE A 60 -8.14 -3.79 -3.46
CA ILE A 60 -6.87 -4.09 -4.13
C ILE A 60 -5.77 -4.13 -3.07
N LYS A 61 -4.95 -5.19 -3.08
CA LYS A 61 -3.75 -5.28 -2.23
C LYS A 61 -2.81 -4.11 -2.55
N GLY A 62 -2.34 -3.40 -1.52
CA GLY A 62 -1.48 -2.21 -1.64
C GLY A 62 -0.06 -2.44 -2.17
N GLY A 63 0.24 -3.62 -2.73
CA GLY A 63 1.59 -4.04 -3.12
C GLY A 63 2.43 -4.53 -1.93
N ASP A 64 3.60 -5.09 -2.23
CA ASP A 64 4.55 -5.52 -1.21
C ASP A 64 5.43 -4.35 -0.76
N ILE A 65 5.63 -4.24 0.55
CA ILE A 65 6.52 -3.24 1.13
C ILE A 65 7.96 -3.79 1.01
N ARG A 66 8.86 -3.00 0.42
CA ARG A 66 10.29 -3.38 0.34
C ARG A 66 10.91 -3.44 1.72
N ASP A 67 11.81 -4.40 1.92
CA ASP A 67 12.65 -4.45 3.11
C ASP A 67 13.51 -3.19 3.23
N LYS A 68 13.91 -2.84 4.46
CA LYS A 68 14.71 -1.63 4.75
C LYS A 68 15.99 -1.53 3.89
N TRP A 69 16.59 -2.68 3.60
CA TRP A 69 17.81 -2.80 2.79
C TRP A 69 17.57 -2.54 1.30
N ASP A 70 16.34 -2.75 0.84
CA ASP A 70 15.94 -2.59 -0.56
C ASP A 70 15.10 -1.31 -0.78
N GLN A 71 14.88 -0.51 0.26
CA GLN A 71 14.06 0.69 0.23
C GLN A 71 14.52 1.69 -0.84
N TYR A 72 15.83 1.77 -1.08
CA TYR A 72 16.43 2.66 -2.07
C TYR A 72 16.63 2.02 -3.45
N LYS A 73 16.35 0.72 -3.60
CA LYS A 73 16.46 0.05 -4.90
C LYS A 73 15.33 0.53 -5.82
N GLY A 74 15.68 0.74 -7.09
CA GLY A 74 14.74 1.13 -8.13
C GLY A 74 13.67 0.09 -8.40
N VAL A 75 12.55 0.52 -8.99
CA VAL A 75 11.52 -0.39 -9.49
C VAL A 75 12.11 -1.26 -10.61
N GLY A 76 11.83 -2.56 -10.60
CA GLY A 76 12.33 -3.51 -11.60
C GLY A 76 13.73 -4.07 -11.34
N VAL A 77 14.40 -3.66 -10.26
CA VAL A 77 15.66 -4.28 -9.83
C VAL A 77 15.36 -5.65 -9.24
N SER A 78 16.04 -6.70 -9.72
CA SER A 78 15.93 -8.04 -9.16
C SER A 78 16.45 -8.03 -7.73
N LEU A 79 15.58 -8.38 -6.77
CA LEU A 79 15.95 -8.48 -5.36
C LEU A 79 16.83 -9.72 -5.10
N ASP A 80 16.67 -10.75 -5.92
CA ASP A 80 17.46 -11.97 -5.93
C ASP A 80 18.53 -11.92 -7.03
N ASP A 81 19.44 -10.93 -6.96
CA ASP A 81 20.63 -10.93 -7.82
C ASP A 81 21.69 -11.87 -7.21
N PRO A 82 22.07 -12.96 -7.92
CA PRO A 82 23.09 -13.90 -7.44
C PRO A 82 24.42 -13.22 -7.08
N TYR A 83 24.79 -12.14 -7.78
CA TYR A 83 26.06 -11.45 -7.57
C TYR A 83 26.05 -10.58 -6.30
N GLU A 84 24.96 -9.88 -6.02
CA GLU A 84 24.81 -9.10 -4.78
C GLU A 84 24.69 -10.03 -3.56
N ASN A 85 23.98 -11.15 -3.69
CA ASN A 85 23.93 -12.18 -2.65
C ASN A 85 25.31 -12.77 -2.38
N TYR A 86 26.09 -13.05 -3.43
CA TYR A 86 27.48 -13.51 -3.30
C TYR A 86 28.39 -12.45 -2.64
N ARG A 87 28.28 -11.18 -3.04
CA ARG A 87 29.02 -10.06 -2.44
C ARG A 87 28.72 -9.93 -0.95
N ARG A 88 27.44 -10.01 -0.56
CA ARG A 88 27.04 -9.99 0.87
C ARG A 88 27.58 -11.20 1.62
N ASN A 89 27.35 -12.41 1.13
CA ASN A 89 27.74 -13.63 1.84
C ASN A 89 29.27 -13.73 2.01
N LYS A 90 30.05 -13.28 1.01
CA LYS A 90 31.51 -13.33 1.05
C LYS A 90 32.15 -12.24 1.94
N SER A 91 31.54 -11.06 2.02
CA SER A 91 32.03 -9.97 2.86
C SER A 91 31.63 -10.11 4.34
N TYR A 92 30.62 -10.93 4.64
CA TYR A 92 30.07 -11.12 5.99
C TYR A 92 31.14 -11.54 7.02
N SER A 93 32.00 -12.50 6.71
CA SER A 93 33.01 -13.00 7.64
C SER A 93 34.09 -11.96 7.99
N PHE A 94 34.45 -11.09 7.04
CA PHE A 94 35.43 -10.03 7.26
C PHE A 94 34.84 -8.90 8.11
N ILE A 95 33.62 -8.45 7.79
CA ILE A 95 32.93 -7.43 8.56
C ILE A 95 32.60 -7.92 9.97
N ALA A 96 32.15 -9.17 10.14
CA ALA A 96 31.88 -9.75 11.46
C ALA A 96 33.14 -9.76 12.34
N ARG A 97 34.30 -10.10 11.77
CA ARG A 97 35.58 -10.09 12.50
C ARG A 97 36.06 -8.68 12.84
N MET A 98 35.88 -7.71 11.94
CA MET A 98 36.18 -6.29 12.22
C MET A 98 35.27 -5.75 13.32
N LYS A 99 33.95 -5.96 13.20
CA LYS A 99 32.96 -5.49 14.17
C LYS A 99 33.20 -6.07 15.58
N ALA A 100 33.52 -7.36 15.67
CA ALA A 100 33.83 -8.01 16.97
C ALA A 100 35.13 -7.50 17.62
N ARG A 101 36.05 -6.90 16.86
CA ARG A 101 37.25 -6.23 17.39
C ARG A 101 36.98 -4.79 17.84
N ASP A 102 36.04 -4.10 17.20
CA ASP A 102 35.66 -2.74 17.59
C ASP A 102 34.72 -2.71 18.82
N GLU A 103 34.04 -3.83 19.11
CA GLU A 103 33.13 -3.99 20.27
C GLU A 103 33.84 -4.49 21.55
N SER A 104 35.15 -4.76 21.50
CA SER A 104 35.99 -5.20 22.62
C SER A 104 36.91 -4.10 23.14
#